data_AF-A0AAU8CY42-F1
#
_entry.id   AF-A0AAU8CY42-F1
#
_cell.length_a   1.000
_cell.length_b   1.000
_cell.length_c   1.000
_cell.angle_alpha   90.00
_cell.angle_beta   90.00
_cell.angle_gamma   90.00
#
_symmetry.space_group_name_H-M   'P 1'
#
loop_
_entity.id
_entity.type
_entity.pdbx_description
1 polymer ?
#
loop_
_entity_poly.entity_id
_entity_poly.type
_entity_poly.pdbx_seq_one_letter_code
_entity_poly.pdbx_strand_id
1 'polypeptide(L)' 'MTKQATGAVGAKPRRNGNDPLGANSEIGRKLKQYYDELVSDEVPDRFAELLSQLEKAEPARKERAEPARKKA' A
#
# COMPACT_ATOMS: atom_id res chain seq x y z
N MET A 1 6.41 -38.26 -46.56
CA MET A 1 6.54 -38.66 -45.14
C MET A 1 7.83 -38.04 -44.62
N THR A 2 7.93 -37.18 -43.61
CA THR A 2 6.99 -36.57 -42.66
C THR A 2 7.72 -35.33 -42.10
N LYS A 3 7.10 -34.14 -42.13
CA LYS A 3 7.61 -32.94 -41.45
C LYS A 3 7.51 -33.15 -39.95
N GLN A 4 8.55 -32.84 -39.17
CA GLN A 4 8.38 -32.49 -37.75
C GLN A 4 9.24 -31.27 -37.41
N ALA A 5 8.54 -30.17 -37.18
CA ALA A 5 9.04 -29.01 -36.46
C ALA A 5 9.15 -29.37 -34.98
N THR A 6 10.34 -29.21 -34.40
CA THR A 6 10.52 -29.27 -32.95
C THR A 6 10.25 -27.87 -32.41
N GLY A 7 9.04 -27.72 -31.87
CA GLY A 7 8.59 -26.51 -31.21
C GLY A 7 9.51 -26.12 -30.05
N ALA A 8 9.59 -24.81 -29.82
CA ALA A 8 10.27 -24.17 -28.71
C ALA A 8 9.86 -24.82 -27.38
N VAL A 9 10.73 -25.68 -26.86
CA VAL A 9 10.59 -26.29 -25.55
C VAL A 9 10.87 -25.23 -24.50
N GLY A 10 9.80 -24.78 -23.86
CA GLY A 10 9.82 -24.29 -22.49
C GLY A 10 10.53 -22.95 -22.28
N ALA A 11 9.91 -21.87 -22.75
CA ALA A 11 10.07 -20.59 -22.10
C ALA A 11 9.54 -20.73 -20.66
N LYS A 12 10.43 -21.10 -19.73
CA LYS A 12 10.18 -20.98 -18.29
C LYS A 12 9.63 -19.57 -18.07
N PRO A 13 8.46 -19.40 -17.42
CA PRO A 13 8.00 -18.07 -17.10
C PRO A 13 9.13 -17.44 -16.31
N ARG A 14 9.63 -16.31 -16.81
CA ARG A 14 10.58 -15.48 -16.07
C ARG A 14 9.81 -15.09 -14.82
N ARG A 15 9.95 -15.89 -13.76
CA ARG A 15 9.55 -15.49 -12.42
C ARG A 15 10.44 -14.29 -12.18
N ASN A 16 9.90 -13.11 -12.40
CA ASN A 16 10.48 -11.87 -11.92
C ASN A 16 10.71 -12.14 -10.43
N GLY A 17 11.95 -12.48 -10.06
CA GLY A 17 12.37 -12.85 -8.71
C GLY A 17 12.34 -11.67 -7.75
N ASN A 18 11.46 -10.71 -8.02
CA ASN A 18 11.31 -9.44 -7.35
C ASN A 18 9.84 -9.12 -7.09
N ASP A 19 8.92 -10.07 -7.34
CA ASP A 19 7.55 -9.91 -6.86
C ASP A 19 7.49 -10.33 -5.39
N PRO A 20 7.33 -9.37 -4.45
CA PRO A 20 7.36 -9.64 -3.02
C PRO A 20 6.27 -10.63 -2.58
N LEU A 21 5.24 -10.86 -3.41
CA LEU A 21 4.11 -11.71 -3.09
C LEU A 21 4.20 -13.12 -3.68
N GLY A 22 5.21 -13.41 -4.53
CA GLY A 22 5.50 -14.77 -5.00
C GLY A 22 4.29 -15.46 -5.65
N ALA A 23 3.78 -16.54 -5.05
CA ALA A 23 2.58 -17.23 -5.58
C ALA A 23 1.30 -16.35 -5.56
N ASN A 24 1.26 -15.33 -4.70
CA ASN A 24 0.14 -14.39 -4.55
C ASN A 24 0.30 -13.12 -5.39
N SER A 25 1.27 -13.09 -6.31
CA SER A 25 1.53 -11.94 -7.21
C SER A 25 0.26 -11.44 -7.92
N GLU A 26 -0.56 -12.37 -8.40
CA GLU A 26 -1.82 -12.04 -9.10
C GLU A 26 -2.88 -11.45 -8.16
N ILE A 27 -2.89 -11.87 -6.90
CA ILE A 27 -3.79 -11.29 -5.87
C ILE A 27 -3.34 -9.87 -5.57
N GLY A 28 -2.02 -9.64 -5.40
CA GLY A 28 -1.46 -8.31 -5.17
C GLY A 28 -1.76 -7.33 -6.30
N ARG A 29 -1.63 -7.77 -7.56
CA ARG A 29 -1.96 -6.96 -8.74
C ARG A 29 -3.43 -6.55 -8.74
N LYS A 30 -4.35 -7.48 -8.45
CA LYS A 30 -5.78 -7.18 -8.39
C LYS A 30 -6.13 -6.23 -7.25
N LEU A 31 -5.53 -6.41 -6.07
CA LEU A 31 -5.71 -5.49 -4.95
C LEU A 31 -5.23 -4.08 -5.31
N LYS A 32 -4.05 -3.97 -5.94
CA LYS A 32 -3.52 -2.69 -6.39
C LYS A 32 -4.48 -2.02 -7.39
N GLN A 33 -4.95 -2.74 -8.41
CA GLN A 33 -5.94 -2.20 -9.36
C GLN A 33 -7.19 -1.70 -8.67
N TYR A 34 -7.75 -2.48 -7.74
CA TYR A 34 -8.95 -2.12 -6.98
C TYR A 34 -8.76 -0.85 -6.13
N TYR A 35 -7.62 -0.72 -5.45
CA TYR A 35 -7.35 0.44 -4.60
C TYR A 35 -6.86 1.66 -5.40
N ASP A 36 -6.18 1.48 -6.53
CA ASP A 36 -5.78 2.58 -7.42
C ASP A 36 -7.02 3.35 -7.92
N GLU A 37 -8.10 2.62 -8.24
CA GLU A 37 -9.39 3.22 -8.63
C GLU A 37 -10.01 3.99 -7.47
N LEU A 38 -10.02 3.43 -6.26
CA LEU A 38 -10.62 4.05 -5.07
C LEU A 38 -9.84 5.27 -4.55
N VAL A 39 -8.52 5.29 -4.71
CA VAL A 39 -7.66 6.42 -4.30
C VAL A 39 -7.81 7.63 -5.24
N SER A 40 -8.40 7.42 -6.42
CA SER A 40 -8.65 8.51 -7.37
C SER A 40 -9.83 9.41 -6.98
N ASP A 41 -10.70 8.92 -6.09
CA ASP A 41 -11.81 9.70 -5.56
C ASP A 41 -11.29 10.81 -4.63
N GLU A 42 -11.93 11.99 -4.70
CA GLU A 42 -11.56 13.15 -3.90
C GLU A 42 -11.56 12.80 -2.40
N VAL A 43 -10.46 13.14 -1.70
CA VAL A 43 -10.33 12.92 -0.26
C VAL A 43 -11.37 13.78 0.46
N PRO A 44 -12.30 13.21 1.24
CA PRO A 44 -13.36 13.99 1.89
C PRO A 44 -12.85 15.08 2.83
N ASP A 45 -13.52 16.24 2.82
CA ASP A 45 -13.22 17.42 3.67
C ASP A 45 -13.16 17.10 5.17
N ARG A 46 -13.86 16.05 5.62
CA ARG A 46 -13.82 15.56 7.00
C ARG A 46 -12.40 15.25 7.47
N PHE A 47 -11.53 14.76 6.59
CA PHE A 47 -10.14 14.50 6.97
C PHE A 47 -9.38 15.80 7.26
N ALA A 48 -9.61 16.85 6.47
CA ALA A 48 -9.03 18.17 6.72
C ALA A 48 -9.57 18.79 8.02
N GLU A 49 -10.86 18.62 8.31
CA GLU A 49 -11.46 19.05 9.58
C GLU A 49 -10.83 18.36 10.79
N LEU A 50 -10.64 17.03 10.71
CA LEU A 50 -10.03 16.26 11.78
C LEU A 50 -8.55 16.62 11.99
N LEU A 51 -7.81 16.88 10.91
CA LEU A 51 -6.44 17.38 10.98
C LEU A 51 -6.38 18.77 11.63
N SER A 52 -7.28 19.68 11.26
CA SER A 52 -7.39 21.00 11.90
C SER A 52 -7.75 20.91 13.39
N GLN A 53 -8.64 19.99 13.76
CA GLN A 53 -8.98 19.73 15.17
C GLN A 53 -7.77 19.18 15.93
N LEU A 54 -7.00 18.29 15.32
CA LEU A 54 -5.79 17.73 15.92
C LEU A 54 -4.73 18.82 16.16
N GLU A 55 -4.43 19.64 15.17
CA GLU A 55 -3.46 20.75 15.29
C GLU A 55 -3.85 21.73 16.42
N LYS A 56 -5.14 22.02 16.58
CA LYS A 56 -5.65 22.87 17.68
C LYS A 56 -5.53 22.18 19.05
N ALA A 57 -5.66 20.85 19.10
CA ALA A 57 -5.63 20.07 20.33
C ALA A 57 -4.20 19.69 20.77
N GLU A 58 -3.23 19.62 19.86
CA GLU A 58 -1.83 19.31 20.16
C GLU A 58 -1.18 20.20 21.25
N PRO A 59 -1.30 21.54 21.24
CA PRO A 59 -0.70 22.36 22.29
C PRO A 59 -1.30 22.06 23.68
N ALA A 60 -2.62 21.89 23.76
CA ALA A 60 -3.31 21.53 25.00
C ALA A 60 -2.96 20.10 25.47
N ARG A 61 -2.70 19.18 24.54
CA ARG A 61 -2.27 17.80 24.85
C ARG A 61 -0.82 17.75 25.30
N LYS A 62 0.06 18.58 24.72
CA LYS A 62 1.47 18.69 25.11
C LYS A 62 1.61 19.26 26.52
N GLU A 63 0.85 20.30 26.86
CA GLU A 63 0.76 20.83 28.23
C GLU A 63 0.16 19.84 29.23
N ARG A 64 -0.82 19.02 28.84
CA ARG A 64 -1.35 17.95 29.70
C ARG A 64 -0.42 16.75 29.86
N ALA A 65 0.45 16.48 28.89
CA ALA A 65 1.38 15.35 28.90
C ALA A 65 2.75 15.67 29.54
N GLU A 66 3.12 16.95 29.68
CA GLU A 66 4.42 17.37 30.21
C GLU A 66 4.57 17.47 31.76
N PRO A 67 3.53 17.59 32.63
CA PRO A 67 3.78 17.74 34.07
C PRO A 67 4.24 16.44 34.75
N ALA A 68 4.14 15.27 34.08
CA ALA A 68 4.46 13.97 34.68
C ALA A 68 5.92 13.51 34.50
N ARG A 69 6.75 14.17 33.66
CA ARG A 69 8.12 13.70 33.38
C ARG A 69 9.24 14.36 34.20
N LYS A 70 8.93 15.29 35.13
CA LYS A 70 9.94 16.00 35.94
C LYS A 70 9.99 15.62 37.42
N LYS A 71 9.53 14.42 37.80
CA LYS A 71 9.79 13.86 39.14
C LYS A 71 10.16 12.38 39.04
N ALA A 72 11.45 12.12 38.78
CA ALA A 72 12.16 10.92 39.16
C ALA A 72 13.65 11.27 39.26
#